data_AF-A0A0C1C4S3-F1
#
_entry.id   AF-A0A0C1C4S3-F1
#
_cell.length_a   1.000
_cell.length_b   1.000
_cell.length_c   1.000
_cell.angle_alpha   90.00
_cell.angle_beta   90.00
_cell.angle_gamma   90.00
#
_symmetry.space_group_name_H-M   'P 1'
#
loop_
_entity.id
_entity.type
_entity.pdbx_description
1 polymer ?
#
loop_
_entity_poly.entity_id
_entity_poly.type
_entity_poly.pdbx_seq_one_letter_code
_entity_poly.pdbx_strand_id
1 'polypeptide(L)'
;MPQAFIWTRSIKSNLGGIRSVFSCALSHFFFLLWLVAIAIVDSKKIQSFIDAFQVNPSEFALPVEQFKSFNDFFIRKLKPDARPLAKEENVAIMPADGRYLCYQNIETIDGFVVKGKKFSLDELLKDSELANRYRQATMVMARLCPTDYHRYHFPCECIPGITNMIPGDLYSVNPIAIRQNVEIFTENKRTLCELETAQFGKVLFIEIGATFVGSIHQTYTPHSPIKKGDEKGYFSFGGSSLILLFEPNTLHLDEDLVQASLNHIETKCLMGQSLGRRL
;
A
#
# COMPACT_ATOMS: atom_id res chain seq x y z
N MET A 1 -18.99 -7.51 -11.51
CA MET A 1 -19.37 -7.73 -10.10
C MET A 1 -18.10 -8.08 -9.33
N PRO A 2 -17.57 -7.17 -8.50
CA PRO A 2 -16.40 -7.47 -7.70
C PRO A 2 -16.76 -8.46 -6.59
N GLN A 3 -15.95 -9.50 -6.41
CA GLN A 3 -16.15 -10.51 -5.38
C GLN A 3 -15.91 -9.89 -3.99
N ALA A 4 -17.01 -9.55 -3.30
CA ALA A 4 -16.99 -9.17 -1.90
C ALA A 4 -16.67 -10.41 -1.05
N PHE A 5 -15.56 -10.38 -0.32
CA PHE A 5 -15.28 -11.38 0.72
C PHE A 5 -16.07 -11.00 1.98
N ILE A 6 -17.25 -11.61 2.14
CA ILE A 6 -18.08 -11.48 3.35
C ILE A 6 -17.44 -12.34 4.46
N TRP A 7 -16.86 -11.70 5.47
CA TRP A 7 -16.35 -12.37 6.67
C TRP A 7 -17.40 -12.35 7.80
N THR A 8 -18.38 -13.27 7.76
CA THR A 8 -19.04 -13.74 8.99
C THR A 8 -19.65 -15.14 8.82
N ARG A 9 -19.09 -16.13 9.53
CA ARG A 9 -19.95 -17.06 10.29
C ARG A 9 -19.20 -17.56 11.52
N SER A 10 -19.63 -17.02 12.66
CA SER A 10 -19.40 -17.56 13.99
C SER A 10 -19.88 -19.00 14.05
N ILE A 11 -18.99 -19.93 14.40
CA ILE A 11 -19.35 -21.27 14.86
C ILE A 11 -19.32 -21.22 16.38
N LYS A 12 -20.52 -21.21 16.99
CA LYS A 12 -20.70 -21.48 18.42
C LYS A 12 -20.21 -22.89 18.73
N SER A 13 -19.52 -22.96 19.86
CA SER A 13 -19.00 -24.12 20.59
C SER A 13 -19.84 -25.41 20.49
N ASN A 14 -19.15 -26.54 20.30
CA ASN A 14 -19.25 -27.67 21.24
C ASN A 14 -18.04 -28.60 21.12
N LEU A 15 -17.34 -28.73 22.25
CA LEU A 15 -16.54 -29.87 22.73
C LEU A 15 -15.73 -30.68 21.71
N GLY A 16 -14.40 -30.54 21.80
CA GLY A 16 -13.43 -31.53 21.32
C GLY A 16 -12.45 -31.00 20.27
N GLY A 17 -11.22 -30.71 20.70
CA GLY A 17 -10.10 -30.61 19.76
C GLY A 17 -9.10 -29.52 20.07
N ILE A 18 -8.15 -29.81 20.95
CA ILE A 18 -6.86 -29.09 21.13
C ILE A 18 -5.97 -29.23 19.86
N ARG A 19 -6.53 -29.47 18.67
CA ARG A 19 -5.79 -29.78 17.44
C ARG A 19 -5.94 -28.78 16.28
N SER A 20 -6.85 -27.80 16.32
CA SER A 20 -7.07 -26.93 15.14
C SER A 20 -6.44 -25.53 15.19
N VAL A 21 -5.97 -25.04 16.35
CA VAL A 21 -5.41 -23.68 16.44
C VAL A 21 -3.94 -23.61 15.99
N PHE A 22 -3.20 -24.71 16.04
CA PHE A 22 -1.80 -24.76 15.61
C PHE A 22 -1.60 -24.87 14.09
N SER A 23 -2.61 -25.31 13.32
CA SER A 23 -2.43 -25.55 11.88
C SER A 23 -2.37 -24.25 11.05
N CYS A 24 -3.13 -23.22 11.41
CA CYS A 24 -3.18 -21.98 10.63
C CYS A 24 -1.98 -21.05 10.89
N ALA A 25 -1.55 -20.94 12.15
CA ALA A 25 -0.40 -20.11 12.53
C ALA A 25 0.94 -20.69 12.05
N LEU A 26 1.11 -22.03 12.06
CA LEU A 26 2.28 -22.67 11.46
C LEU A 26 2.35 -22.39 9.95
N SER A 27 1.23 -22.46 9.22
CA SER A 27 1.24 -22.24 7.76
C SER A 27 1.71 -20.85 7.34
N HIS A 28 1.35 -19.80 8.08
CA HIS A 28 1.77 -18.42 7.81
C HIS A 28 3.21 -18.15 8.25
N PHE A 29 3.67 -18.76 9.34
CA PHE A 29 5.05 -18.67 9.80
C PHE A 29 6.00 -19.37 8.82
N PHE A 30 5.61 -20.55 8.31
CA PHE A 30 6.34 -21.24 7.24
C PHE A 30 6.28 -20.49 5.91
N PHE A 31 5.17 -19.81 5.59
CA PHE A 31 5.07 -18.94 4.42
C PHE A 31 6.01 -17.73 4.48
N LEU A 32 6.08 -17.08 5.65
CA LEU A 32 6.96 -15.94 5.87
C LEU A 32 8.43 -16.39 5.90
N LEU A 33 8.75 -17.50 6.56
CA LEU A 33 10.07 -18.14 6.51
C LEU A 33 10.43 -18.61 5.09
N TRP A 34 9.47 -19.09 4.32
CA TRP A 34 9.65 -19.51 2.92
C TRP A 34 9.88 -18.31 2.00
N LEU A 35 9.12 -17.21 2.17
CA LEU A 35 9.38 -15.94 1.48
C LEU A 35 10.73 -15.35 1.85
N VAL A 36 11.14 -15.43 3.11
CA VAL A 36 12.46 -14.99 3.59
C VAL A 36 13.58 -15.90 3.07
N ALA A 37 13.33 -17.20 2.95
CA ALA A 37 14.23 -18.16 2.30
C ALA A 37 14.22 -18.08 0.76
N ILE A 38 13.26 -17.37 0.16
CA ILE A 38 13.21 -17.01 -1.27
C ILE A 38 13.90 -15.68 -1.54
N ALA A 39 13.80 -14.74 -0.61
CA ALA A 39 14.43 -13.42 -0.64
C ALA A 39 15.93 -13.50 -0.96
N ILE A 40 16.56 -14.61 -0.57
CA ILE A 40 17.98 -14.85 -0.75
C ILE A 40 18.20 -15.74 -2.00
N VAL A 41 18.29 -15.06 -3.15
CA VAL A 41 19.29 -15.32 -4.22
C VAL A 41 19.00 -16.38 -5.31
N ASP A 42 17.77 -16.81 -5.63
CA ASP A 42 17.60 -17.72 -6.79
C ASP A 42 16.48 -17.37 -7.76
N SER A 43 16.87 -16.99 -8.99
CA SER A 43 15.95 -16.78 -10.13
C SER A 43 15.16 -18.05 -10.47
N LYS A 44 15.67 -19.24 -10.13
CA LYS A 44 14.98 -20.53 -10.34
C LYS A 44 13.66 -20.64 -9.57
N LYS A 45 13.44 -19.82 -8.54
CA LYS A 45 12.19 -19.83 -7.76
C LYS A 45 11.11 -18.90 -8.32
N ILE A 46 11.43 -18.06 -9.31
CA ILE A 46 10.48 -17.09 -9.88
C ILE A 46 9.30 -17.83 -10.53
N GLN A 47 9.56 -18.85 -11.34
CA GLN A 47 8.49 -19.62 -11.98
C GLN A 47 7.58 -20.30 -10.95
N SER A 48 8.15 -20.96 -9.94
CA SER A 48 7.37 -21.57 -8.87
C SER A 48 6.54 -20.55 -8.09
N PHE A 49 7.04 -19.33 -7.89
CA PHE A 49 6.27 -18.25 -7.28
C PHE A 49 5.11 -17.81 -8.17
N ILE A 50 5.36 -17.59 -9.46
CA ILE A 50 4.32 -17.24 -10.44
C ILE A 50 3.20 -18.27 -10.43
N ASP A 51 3.54 -19.55 -10.48
CA ASP A 51 2.57 -20.66 -10.51
C ASP A 51 1.80 -20.78 -9.18
N ALA A 52 2.50 -20.70 -8.04
CA ALA A 52 1.90 -20.84 -6.72
C ALA A 52 0.94 -19.69 -6.39
N PHE A 53 1.25 -18.47 -6.83
CA PHE A 53 0.47 -17.27 -6.51
C PHE A 53 -0.39 -16.76 -7.66
N GLN A 54 -0.37 -17.45 -8.81
CA GLN A 54 -1.13 -17.06 -10.00
C GLN A 54 -0.83 -15.61 -10.42
N VAL A 55 0.44 -15.21 -10.37
CA VAL A 55 0.86 -13.89 -10.86
C VAL A 55 0.80 -13.94 -12.38
N ASN A 56 0.18 -12.95 -13.03
CA ASN A 56 0.00 -12.96 -14.48
C ASN A 56 1.29 -12.53 -15.22
N PRO A 57 2.06 -13.43 -15.86
CA PRO A 57 3.29 -13.04 -16.55
C PRO A 57 3.05 -12.28 -17.85
N SER A 58 1.83 -12.35 -18.41
CA SER A 58 1.50 -11.64 -19.65
C SER A 58 1.53 -10.11 -19.51
N GLU A 59 1.46 -9.60 -18.27
CA GLU A 59 1.54 -8.17 -17.96
C GLU A 59 2.98 -7.64 -17.87
N PHE A 60 3.98 -8.52 -17.81
CA PHE A 60 5.36 -8.10 -17.55
C PHE A 60 5.99 -7.45 -18.79
N ALA A 61 6.78 -6.39 -18.56
CA ALA A 61 7.53 -5.74 -19.64
C ALA A 61 8.66 -6.62 -20.18
N LEU A 62 9.21 -7.52 -19.36
CA LEU A 62 10.26 -8.46 -19.71
C LEU A 62 9.77 -9.91 -19.54
N PRO A 63 10.22 -10.85 -20.39
CA PRO A 63 10.01 -12.28 -20.17
C PRO A 63 10.58 -12.75 -18.82
N VAL A 64 9.98 -13.79 -18.24
CA VAL A 64 10.33 -14.32 -16.92
C VAL A 64 11.79 -14.76 -16.84
N GLU A 65 12.31 -15.30 -17.94
CA GLU A 65 13.67 -15.84 -18.06
C GLU A 65 14.75 -14.75 -18.00
N GLN A 66 14.38 -13.48 -18.19
CA GLN A 66 15.32 -12.36 -18.17
C GLN A 66 15.57 -11.80 -16.76
N PHE A 67 14.77 -12.19 -15.77
CA PHE A 67 14.97 -11.74 -14.39
C PHE A 67 16.19 -12.42 -13.76
N LYS A 68 17.17 -11.61 -13.34
CA LYS A 68 18.45 -12.10 -12.81
C LYS A 68 18.38 -12.53 -11.35
N SER A 69 17.37 -12.07 -10.62
CA SER A 69 17.15 -12.37 -9.21
C SER A 69 15.68 -12.24 -8.85
N PHE A 70 15.29 -12.77 -7.69
CA PHE A 70 13.94 -12.56 -7.19
C PHE A 70 13.63 -11.08 -6.96
N ASN A 71 14.61 -10.28 -6.51
CA ASN A 71 14.40 -8.84 -6.34
C ASN A 71 14.14 -8.14 -7.68
N ASP A 72 14.83 -8.54 -8.76
CA ASP A 72 14.61 -8.04 -10.12
C ASP A 72 13.17 -8.33 -10.61
N PHE A 73 12.68 -9.55 -10.35
CA PHE A 73 11.27 -9.92 -10.57
C PHE A 73 10.31 -9.13 -9.65
N PHE A 74 10.67 -8.90 -8.39
CA PHE A 74 9.84 -8.18 -7.44
C PHE A 74 9.62 -6.72 -7.88
N ILE A 75 10.69 -6.06 -8.35
CA ILE A 75 10.65 -4.70 -8.91
C ILE A 75 10.34 -4.66 -10.41
N ARG A 76 9.80 -5.75 -10.98
CA ARG A 76 9.49 -5.83 -12.41
C ARG A 76 8.69 -4.63 -12.89
N LYS A 77 8.94 -4.20 -14.13
CA LYS A 77 8.07 -3.24 -14.83
C LYS A 77 6.93 -4.01 -15.51
N LEU A 78 5.77 -3.37 -15.63
CA LEU A 78 4.66 -3.87 -16.40
C LEU A 78 4.64 -3.25 -17.80
N LYS A 79 3.92 -3.88 -18.73
CA LYS A 79 3.64 -3.30 -20.04
C LYS A 79 2.82 -2.02 -19.90
N PRO A 80 2.98 -1.02 -20.79
CA PRO A 80 2.26 0.26 -20.69
C PRO A 80 0.74 0.13 -20.67
N ASP A 81 0.18 -0.90 -21.31
CA ASP A 81 -1.26 -1.18 -21.39
C ASP A 81 -1.80 -2.04 -20.25
N ALA A 82 -0.93 -2.59 -19.39
CA ALA A 82 -1.34 -3.44 -18.28
C ALA A 82 -2.09 -2.68 -17.17
N ARG A 83 -1.87 -1.36 -17.06
CA ARG A 83 -2.50 -0.48 -16.06
C ARG A 83 -3.08 0.77 -16.74
N PRO A 84 -4.23 0.66 -17.42
CA PRO A 84 -4.86 1.81 -18.04
C PRO A 84 -5.29 2.83 -16.98
N LEU A 85 -4.99 4.10 -17.22
CA LEU A 85 -5.31 5.19 -16.30
C LEU A 85 -6.78 5.61 -16.46
N ALA A 86 -7.44 5.96 -15.35
CA ALA A 86 -8.73 6.65 -15.38
C ALA A 86 -8.62 7.95 -16.21
N LYS A 87 -9.52 8.13 -17.17
CA LYS A 87 -9.38 9.09 -18.28
C LYS A 87 -9.69 10.52 -17.85
N GLU A 88 -10.56 10.69 -16.87
CA GLU A 88 -11.05 11.99 -16.44
C GLU A 88 -9.92 12.79 -15.77
N GLU A 89 -9.78 14.06 -16.15
CA GLU A 89 -8.72 14.91 -15.62
C GLU A 89 -8.90 15.23 -14.14
N ASN A 90 -10.15 15.34 -13.68
CA ASN A 90 -10.53 15.59 -12.29
C ASN A 90 -10.53 14.36 -11.39
N VAL A 91 -10.01 13.23 -11.87
CA VAL A 91 -9.88 11.98 -11.11
C VAL A 91 -8.43 11.79 -10.66
N ALA A 92 -8.25 11.61 -9.35
CA ALA A 92 -7.04 11.02 -8.80
C ALA A 92 -7.09 9.50 -9.00
N ILE A 93 -5.96 8.89 -9.34
CA ILE A 93 -5.84 7.44 -9.54
C ILE A 93 -5.20 6.75 -8.35
N MET A 94 -5.49 5.45 -8.23
CA MET A 94 -4.78 4.54 -7.33
C MET A 94 -3.27 4.57 -7.66
N PRO A 95 -2.39 4.86 -6.68
CA PRO A 95 -0.96 5.00 -6.92
C PRO A 95 -0.24 3.65 -7.10
N ALA A 96 -0.81 2.55 -6.62
CA ALA A 96 -0.19 1.23 -6.67
C ALA A 96 -1.23 0.09 -6.77
N ASP A 97 -0.78 -1.09 -7.17
CA ASP A 97 -1.56 -2.31 -6.96
C ASP A 97 -1.56 -2.66 -5.48
N GLY A 98 -2.73 -2.88 -4.89
CA GLY A 98 -2.77 -3.09 -3.45
C GLY A 98 -4.15 -3.31 -2.88
N ARG A 99 -4.19 -3.36 -1.55
CA ARG A 99 -5.39 -3.49 -0.74
C ARG A 99 -5.58 -2.15 -0.04
N TYR A 100 -6.70 -1.50 -0.30
CA TYR A 100 -6.93 -0.11 0.07
C TYR A 100 -7.94 0.02 1.22
N LEU A 101 -7.64 0.94 2.13
CA LEU A 101 -8.59 1.53 3.07
C LEU A 101 -8.59 3.04 2.82
N CYS A 102 -9.77 3.58 2.54
CA CYS A 102 -9.96 4.96 2.12
C CYS A 102 -10.99 5.62 3.05
N TYR A 103 -10.58 6.71 3.69
CA TYR A 103 -11.38 7.45 4.65
C TYR A 103 -11.54 8.90 4.20
N GLN A 104 -12.79 9.31 3.99
CA GLN A 104 -13.09 10.66 3.52
C GLN A 104 -12.60 11.74 4.49
N ASN A 105 -12.65 11.46 5.79
CA ASN A 105 -12.09 12.31 6.84
C ASN A 105 -11.43 11.44 7.91
N ILE A 106 -10.16 11.68 8.19
CA ILE A 106 -9.39 10.92 9.18
C ILE A 106 -9.92 11.03 10.62
N GLU A 107 -10.60 12.12 11.00
CA GLU A 107 -11.22 12.26 12.33
C GLU A 107 -12.42 11.35 12.53
N THR A 108 -13.13 11.03 11.44
CA THR A 108 -14.29 10.11 11.47
C THR A 108 -13.88 8.66 11.63
N ILE A 109 -12.59 8.37 11.52
CA ILE A 109 -12.04 7.08 11.89
C ILE A 109 -12.15 7.01 13.41
N ASP A 110 -13.17 6.30 13.89
CA ASP A 110 -13.11 5.64 15.20
C ASP A 110 -11.82 4.86 15.16
N GLY A 111 -10.78 5.43 15.79
CA GLY A 111 -9.40 5.26 15.36
C GLY A 111 -9.05 3.82 15.06
N PHE A 112 -8.06 3.57 14.20
CA PHE A 112 -7.39 2.28 14.17
C PHE A 112 -6.84 2.00 15.58
N VAL A 113 -7.68 1.43 16.44
CA VAL A 113 -7.41 1.16 17.84
C VAL A 113 -7.12 -0.31 17.89
N VAL A 114 -5.84 -0.60 17.87
CA VAL A 114 -5.36 -1.95 18.06
C VAL A 114 -4.79 -2.02 19.46
N LYS A 115 -5.44 -2.83 20.31
CA LYS A 115 -5.07 -3.03 21.72
C LYS A 115 -4.98 -1.73 22.53
N GLY A 116 -5.88 -0.78 22.27
CA GLY A 116 -5.97 0.48 23.02
C GLY A 116 -5.02 1.60 22.56
N LYS A 117 -4.23 1.38 21.50
CA LYS A 117 -3.38 2.42 20.90
C LYS A 117 -4.00 2.96 19.62
N LYS A 118 -4.14 4.29 19.52
CA LYS A 118 -4.77 5.00 18.39
C LYS A 118 -3.70 5.49 17.43
N PHE A 119 -3.93 5.32 16.13
CA PHE A 119 -3.10 5.95 15.09
C PHE A 119 -2.99 7.48 15.31
N SER A 120 -1.77 8.00 15.23
CA SER A 120 -1.46 9.42 15.48
C SER A 120 -0.74 10.03 14.28
N LEU A 121 -1.31 11.11 13.72
CA LEU A 121 -0.66 11.89 12.66
C LEU A 121 0.60 12.58 13.18
N ASP A 122 0.60 13.08 14.41
CA ASP A 122 1.77 13.69 15.02
C ASP A 122 2.94 12.71 15.09
N GLU A 123 2.67 11.44 15.42
CA GLU A 123 3.70 10.40 15.44
C GLU A 123 4.11 9.96 14.03
N LEU A 124 3.16 9.86 13.09
CA LEU A 124 3.42 9.53 11.70
C LEU A 124 4.33 10.58 11.06
N LEU A 125 4.02 11.86 11.23
CA LEU A 125 4.68 12.93 10.51
C LEU A 125 5.91 13.47 11.23
N LYS A 126 6.00 13.29 12.56
CA LYS A 126 7.03 13.88 13.41
C LYS A 126 7.14 15.40 13.26
N ASP A 127 6.03 16.03 12.87
CA ASP A 127 5.87 17.46 12.62
C ASP A 127 4.43 17.85 12.99
N SER A 128 4.28 18.60 14.08
CA SER A 128 2.97 18.99 14.61
C SER A 128 2.25 20.00 13.73
N GLU A 129 2.97 20.89 13.05
CA GLU A 129 2.36 21.88 12.16
C GLU A 129 1.81 21.20 10.90
N LEU A 130 2.59 20.27 10.33
CA LEU A 130 2.15 19.44 9.21
C LEU A 130 0.99 18.53 9.63
N ALA A 131 1.06 17.89 10.80
CA ALA A 131 -0.03 17.07 11.33
C ALA A 131 -1.32 17.87 11.52
N ASN A 132 -1.22 19.12 11.98
CA ASN A 132 -2.38 19.99 12.11
C ASN A 132 -3.03 20.31 10.74
N ARG A 133 -2.22 20.54 9.70
CA ARG A 133 -2.73 20.78 8.33
C ARG A 133 -3.57 19.60 7.82
N TYR A 134 -3.14 18.36 8.09
CA TYR A 134 -3.82 17.15 7.64
C TYR A 134 -4.77 16.54 8.69
N ARG A 135 -5.10 17.26 9.77
CA ARG A 135 -5.92 16.73 10.87
C ARG A 135 -7.31 16.27 10.44
N GLN A 136 -7.87 16.89 9.40
CA GLN A 136 -9.16 16.54 8.79
C GLN A 136 -9.02 16.03 7.34
N ALA A 137 -7.83 15.54 7.01
CA ALA A 137 -7.50 15.09 5.66
C ALA A 137 -8.36 13.90 5.22
N THR A 138 -8.52 13.78 3.90
CA THR A 138 -8.90 12.51 3.29
C THR A 138 -7.66 11.61 3.28
N MET A 139 -7.77 10.43 3.90
CA MET A 139 -6.66 9.48 4.04
C MET A 139 -6.89 8.25 3.18
N VAL A 140 -5.86 7.88 2.42
CA VAL A 140 -5.85 6.68 1.59
C VAL A 140 -4.65 5.84 2.00
N MET A 141 -4.92 4.63 2.49
CA MET A 141 -3.90 3.66 2.87
C MET A 141 -3.90 2.52 1.86
N ALA A 142 -2.72 2.18 1.34
CA ALA A 142 -2.54 1.03 0.45
C ALA A 142 -1.53 0.06 1.06
N ARG A 143 -1.88 -1.21 1.10
CA ARG A 143 -0.97 -2.29 1.47
C ARG A 143 -0.68 -3.16 0.27
N LEU A 144 0.60 -3.33 -0.05
CA LEU A 144 1.03 -4.13 -1.18
C LEU A 144 1.40 -5.54 -0.70
N CYS A 145 0.72 -6.54 -1.24
CA CYS A 145 1.04 -7.94 -1.00
C CYS A 145 2.28 -8.36 -1.82
N PRO A 146 3.04 -9.38 -1.40
CA PRO A 146 4.23 -9.84 -2.14
C PRO A 146 4.01 -10.19 -3.63
N THR A 147 2.77 -10.52 -4.00
CA THR A 147 2.35 -10.89 -5.36
C THR A 147 2.04 -9.69 -6.25
N ASP A 148 1.87 -8.51 -5.66
CA ASP A 148 1.43 -7.31 -6.36
C ASP A 148 2.57 -6.68 -7.18
N TYR A 149 2.26 -5.59 -7.88
CA TYR A 149 3.23 -4.73 -8.52
C TYR A 149 3.79 -3.73 -7.49
N HIS A 150 5.09 -3.80 -7.21
CA HIS A 150 5.74 -3.05 -6.12
C HIS A 150 6.36 -1.72 -6.54
N ARG A 151 5.97 -1.20 -7.70
CA ARG A 151 6.25 0.19 -8.07
C ARG A 151 4.99 1.02 -7.89
N TYR A 152 5.18 2.26 -7.50
CA TYR A 152 4.11 3.19 -7.20
C TYR A 152 4.29 4.47 -8.00
N HIS A 153 3.15 5.10 -8.28
CA HIS A 153 3.01 6.12 -9.30
C HIS A 153 2.32 7.35 -8.72
N PHE A 154 2.48 8.47 -9.41
CA PHE A 154 1.83 9.71 -9.01
C PHE A 154 0.32 9.64 -9.27
N PRO A 155 -0.51 9.95 -8.26
CA PRO A 155 -1.96 9.80 -8.35
C PRO A 155 -2.63 10.88 -9.21
N CYS A 156 -1.92 11.98 -9.48
CA CYS A 156 -2.39 13.11 -10.28
C CYS A 156 -1.19 13.87 -10.84
N GLU A 157 -1.45 14.83 -11.73
CA GLU A 157 -0.44 15.78 -12.19
C GLU A 157 0.00 16.68 -11.03
N CYS A 158 1.32 16.82 -10.86
CA CYS A 158 1.89 17.55 -9.73
C CYS A 158 3.31 18.08 -9.98
N ILE A 159 3.76 18.94 -9.07
CA ILE A 159 5.17 19.26 -8.86
C ILE A 159 5.56 18.65 -7.50
N PRO A 160 6.31 17.53 -7.48
CA PRO A 160 6.72 16.89 -6.24
C PRO A 160 7.89 17.62 -5.57
N GLY A 161 7.82 17.78 -4.26
CA GLY A 161 8.92 18.28 -3.46
C GLY A 161 10.03 17.25 -3.24
N ILE A 162 10.99 17.62 -2.39
CA ILE A 162 12.05 16.71 -1.93
C ILE A 162 11.43 15.63 -1.05
N THR A 163 11.81 14.37 -1.28
CA THR A 163 11.45 13.28 -0.39
C THR A 163 12.33 13.31 0.86
N ASN A 164 11.72 13.47 2.04
CA ASN A 164 12.41 13.43 3.32
C ASN A 164 12.24 12.05 3.98
N MET A 165 13.31 11.52 4.55
CA MET A 165 13.30 10.22 5.21
C MET A 165 13.20 10.38 6.73
N ILE A 166 12.25 9.67 7.34
CA ILE A 166 12.13 9.52 8.79
C ILE A 166 12.71 8.14 9.16
N PRO A 167 13.78 8.08 9.97
CA PRO A 167 14.34 6.81 10.43
C PRO A 167 13.34 6.08 11.33
N GLY A 168 13.43 4.75 11.35
CA GLY A 168 12.55 3.91 12.14
C GLY A 168 12.88 2.43 11.97
N ASP A 169 12.13 1.58 12.67
CA ASP A 169 12.27 0.13 12.61
C ASP A 169 11.69 -0.43 11.30
N LEU A 170 11.70 -1.76 11.16
CA LEU A 170 11.16 -2.46 10.00
C LEU A 170 10.25 -3.60 10.47
N TYR A 171 9.14 -3.25 11.13
CA TYR A 171 8.10 -4.20 11.50
C TYR A 171 7.25 -4.61 10.30
N SER A 172 6.59 -5.77 10.39
CA SER A 172 5.85 -6.34 9.26
C SER A 172 4.51 -5.65 9.08
N VAL A 173 4.19 -5.21 7.88
CA VAL A 173 2.89 -4.61 7.55
C VAL A 173 1.84 -5.67 7.16
N ASN A 174 2.04 -6.95 7.51
CA ASN A 174 1.03 -7.99 7.28
C ASN A 174 -0.26 -7.67 8.05
N PRO A 175 -1.47 -7.95 7.51
CA PRO A 175 -2.73 -7.73 8.22
C PRO A 175 -2.77 -8.24 9.67
N ILE A 176 -2.16 -9.39 9.96
CA ILE A 176 -2.11 -9.93 11.33
C ILE A 176 -1.29 -9.01 12.24
N ALA A 177 -0.16 -8.50 11.75
CA ALA A 177 0.70 -7.60 12.49
C ALA A 177 0.05 -6.22 12.68
N ILE A 178 -0.57 -5.66 11.64
CA ILE A 178 -1.32 -4.39 11.74
C ILE A 178 -2.46 -4.51 12.75
N ARG A 179 -3.21 -5.63 12.73
CA ARG A 179 -4.28 -5.92 13.72
C ARG A 179 -3.75 -6.13 15.14
N GLN A 180 -2.44 -6.27 15.32
CA GLN A 180 -1.80 -6.45 16.62
C GLN A 180 -1.02 -5.22 17.10
N ASN A 181 -0.58 -4.35 16.19
CA ASN A 181 0.03 -3.06 16.47
C ASN A 181 -0.17 -2.09 15.28
N VAL A 182 -0.90 -1.00 15.50
CA VAL A 182 -1.08 0.09 14.50
C VAL A 182 0.11 1.03 14.43
N GLU A 183 0.96 1.04 15.46
CA GLU A 183 2.18 1.86 15.50
C GLU A 183 3.20 1.41 14.46
N ILE A 184 3.01 0.25 13.81
CA ILE A 184 3.85 -0.19 12.70
C ILE A 184 3.97 0.90 11.61
N PHE A 185 2.92 1.69 11.38
CA PHE A 185 2.98 2.80 10.43
C PHE A 185 3.79 4.01 10.93
N THR A 186 3.89 4.21 12.25
CA THR A 186 4.53 5.37 12.89
C THR A 186 5.94 5.07 13.44
N GLU A 187 6.25 3.80 13.66
CA GLU A 187 7.55 3.27 14.10
C GLU A 187 8.43 2.90 12.92
N ASN A 188 7.84 2.43 11.81
CA ASN A 188 8.66 2.00 10.68
C ASN A 188 9.37 3.17 9.99
N LYS A 189 10.54 2.86 9.44
CA LYS A 189 11.22 3.71 8.47
C LYS A 189 10.25 4.09 7.35
N ARG A 190 10.18 5.38 7.06
CA ARG A 190 9.26 5.92 6.05
C ARG A 190 9.82 7.16 5.39
N THR A 191 9.24 7.52 4.25
CA THR A 191 9.55 8.74 3.52
C THR A 191 8.30 9.57 3.32
N LEU A 192 8.48 10.89 3.30
CA LEU A 192 7.41 11.88 3.12
C LEU A 192 7.77 12.75 1.92
N CYS A 193 6.82 12.93 1.01
CA CYS A 193 6.96 13.79 -0.16
C CYS A 193 5.67 14.60 -0.33
N GLU A 194 5.77 15.93 -0.24
CA GLU A 194 4.63 16.82 -0.54
C GLU A 194 4.53 17.01 -2.06
N LEU A 195 3.32 16.85 -2.60
CA LEU A 195 2.98 17.06 -3.99
C LEU A 195 2.17 18.34 -4.09
N GLU A 196 2.65 19.31 -4.86
CA GLU A 196 1.86 20.49 -5.22
C GLU A 196 1.03 20.17 -6.47
N THR A 197 -0.29 20.25 -6.35
CA THR A 197 -1.20 19.87 -7.43
C THR A 197 -2.13 21.03 -7.76
N ALA A 198 -2.41 21.25 -9.05
CA ALA A 198 -3.39 22.26 -9.46
C ALA A 198 -4.82 21.86 -9.06
N GLN A 199 -5.06 20.55 -8.93
CA GLN A 199 -6.40 20.00 -8.79
C GLN A 199 -6.80 19.67 -7.35
N PHE A 200 -5.86 19.19 -6.54
CA PHE A 200 -6.13 18.63 -5.22
C PHE A 200 -5.38 19.37 -4.10
N GLY A 201 -4.88 20.59 -4.36
CA GLY A 201 -4.07 21.34 -3.41
C GLY A 201 -2.76 20.62 -3.11
N LYS A 202 -2.36 20.59 -1.83
CA LYS A 202 -1.19 19.83 -1.38
C LYS A 202 -1.61 18.40 -1.01
N VAL A 203 -0.86 17.43 -1.53
CA VAL A 203 -1.04 16.01 -1.21
C VAL A 203 0.24 15.50 -0.58
N LEU A 204 0.16 14.94 0.63
CA LEU A 204 1.29 14.29 1.25
C LEU A 204 1.33 12.80 0.85
N PHE A 205 2.39 12.40 0.18
CA PHE A 205 2.64 11.03 -0.23
C PHE A 205 3.68 10.40 0.70
N ILE A 206 3.29 9.32 1.37
CA ILE A 206 4.09 8.67 2.41
C ILE A 206 4.33 7.21 2.02
N GLU A 207 5.60 6.81 1.96
CA GLU A 207 5.99 5.42 1.73
C GLU A 207 6.55 4.82 3.01
N ILE A 208 6.06 3.64 3.38
CA ILE A 208 6.41 2.98 4.64
C ILE A 208 7.08 1.65 4.32
N GLY A 209 8.34 1.51 4.72
CA GLY A 209 9.08 0.26 4.64
C GLY A 209 8.57 -0.76 5.66
N ALA A 210 8.90 -2.03 5.50
CA ALA A 210 8.51 -3.09 6.43
C ALA A 210 9.61 -4.13 6.59
N THR A 211 9.39 -5.17 7.40
CA THR A 211 10.38 -6.24 7.61
C THR A 211 10.87 -6.82 6.27
N PHE A 212 12.19 -6.99 6.16
CA PHE A 212 12.92 -7.38 4.95
C PHE A 212 12.96 -6.31 3.83
N VAL A 213 12.19 -5.22 3.95
CA VAL A 213 12.16 -4.03 3.05
C VAL A 213 12.65 -2.79 3.76
N GLY A 214 13.95 -2.52 3.66
CA GLY A 214 14.49 -1.22 4.08
C GLY A 214 14.49 -0.17 2.97
N SER A 215 14.37 -0.57 1.70
CA SER A 215 14.79 0.27 0.58
C SER A 215 13.59 0.81 -0.19
N ILE A 216 13.33 2.09 0.05
CA ILE A 216 12.37 2.92 -0.67
C ILE A 216 13.18 3.69 -1.71
N HIS A 217 12.87 3.50 -3.00
CA HIS A 217 13.58 4.15 -4.10
C HIS A 217 12.68 5.16 -4.78
N GLN A 218 13.17 6.37 -4.99
CA GLN A 218 12.49 7.43 -5.72
C GLN A 218 13.07 7.50 -7.14
N THR A 219 12.23 7.65 -8.16
CA THR A 219 12.64 7.63 -9.57
C THR A 219 12.32 8.94 -10.32
N TYR A 220 11.92 9.97 -9.58
CA TYR A 220 11.59 11.29 -10.11
C TYR A 220 12.64 12.35 -9.72
N THR A 221 12.59 13.51 -10.39
CA THR A 221 13.37 14.70 -10.02
C THR A 221 12.47 15.70 -9.28
N PRO A 222 12.80 16.11 -8.04
CA PRO A 222 12.05 17.13 -7.32
C PRO A 222 11.91 18.43 -8.11
N HIS A 223 10.82 19.15 -7.86
CA HIS A 223 10.49 20.45 -8.45
C HIS A 223 10.33 20.46 -9.97
N SER A 224 10.19 19.28 -10.58
CA SER A 224 9.91 19.11 -12.02
C SER A 224 8.44 18.72 -12.23
N PRO A 225 7.78 19.18 -13.30
CA PRO A 225 6.41 18.78 -13.57
C PRO A 225 6.31 17.28 -13.87
N ILE A 226 5.31 16.63 -13.30
CA ILE A 226 5.06 15.19 -13.39
C ILE A 226 3.62 14.97 -13.85
N LYS A 227 3.41 14.04 -14.78
CA LYS A 227 2.08 13.68 -15.27
C LYS A 227 1.42 12.63 -14.37
N LYS A 228 0.08 12.63 -14.37
CA LYS A 228 -0.72 11.57 -13.74
C LYS A 228 -0.28 10.20 -14.27
N GLY A 229 0.07 9.27 -13.37
CA GLY A 229 0.49 7.91 -13.70
C GLY A 229 1.98 7.74 -13.99
N ASP A 230 2.79 8.80 -14.00
CA ASP A 230 4.25 8.67 -14.05
C ASP A 230 4.77 7.90 -12.83
N GLU A 231 5.88 7.19 -12.98
CA GLU A 231 6.49 6.42 -11.89
C GLU A 231 7.07 7.39 -10.84
N LYS A 232 6.68 7.19 -9.57
CA LYS A 232 7.26 7.92 -8.44
C LYS A 232 8.43 7.14 -7.84
N GLY A 233 8.29 5.83 -7.73
CA GLY A 233 9.28 5.01 -7.07
C GLY A 233 8.89 3.54 -6.97
N TYR A 234 9.68 2.78 -6.21
CA TYR A 234 9.43 1.36 -5.96
C TYR A 234 10.01 0.89 -4.62
N PHE A 235 9.49 -0.24 -4.15
CA PHE A 235 10.02 -0.98 -3.00
C PHE A 235 10.86 -2.16 -3.48
N SER A 236 12.04 -2.34 -2.90
CA SER A 236 12.77 -3.62 -3.02
C SER A 236 12.08 -4.73 -2.21
N PHE A 237 12.48 -5.99 -2.40
CA PHE A 237 11.79 -7.18 -1.91
C PHE A 237 11.34 -7.15 -0.44
N GLY A 238 10.03 -7.35 -0.22
CA GLY A 238 9.34 -7.66 1.06
C GLY A 238 8.02 -6.87 1.25
N GLY A 239 7.57 -6.62 2.49
CA GLY A 239 6.31 -5.88 2.72
C GLY A 239 6.42 -4.35 2.52
N SER A 240 5.35 -3.72 2.04
CA SER A 240 5.30 -2.26 1.86
C SER A 240 3.90 -1.69 1.96
N SER A 241 3.82 -0.43 2.37
CA SER A 241 2.57 0.32 2.48
C SER A 241 2.74 1.76 2.01
N LEU A 242 1.65 2.34 1.53
CA LEU A 242 1.54 3.75 1.16
C LEU A 242 0.46 4.42 2.03
N ILE A 243 0.68 5.68 2.38
CA ILE A 243 -0.35 6.56 2.92
C ILE A 243 -0.35 7.84 2.10
N LEU A 244 -1.51 8.22 1.58
CA LEU A 244 -1.73 9.52 0.94
C LEU A 244 -2.68 10.33 1.83
N LEU A 245 -2.30 11.57 2.12
CA LEU A 245 -3.13 12.55 2.81
C LEU A 245 -3.44 13.69 1.84
N PHE A 246 -4.72 13.86 1.51
CA PHE A 246 -5.21 14.99 0.74
C PHE A 246 -5.76 16.03 1.70
N GLU A 247 -5.47 17.31 1.46
CA GLU A 247 -6.00 18.39 2.29
C GLU A 247 -7.54 18.32 2.40
N PRO A 248 -8.14 18.78 3.51
CA PRO A 248 -9.58 18.74 3.71
C PRO A 248 -10.32 19.38 2.53
N ASN A 249 -11.42 18.76 2.10
CA ASN A 249 -12.28 19.27 1.02
C ASN A 249 -11.61 19.39 -0.36
N THR A 250 -10.58 18.61 -0.66
CA THR A 250 -9.93 18.61 -1.99
C THR A 250 -10.28 17.39 -2.85
N LEU A 251 -10.51 16.23 -2.22
CA LEU A 251 -10.82 14.96 -2.87
C LEU A 251 -12.11 14.37 -2.30
N HIS A 252 -13.03 13.97 -3.16
CA HIS A 252 -14.17 13.11 -2.87
C HIS A 252 -13.83 11.69 -3.31
N LEU A 253 -13.70 10.76 -2.37
CA LEU A 253 -13.39 9.36 -2.69
C LEU A 253 -14.56 8.69 -3.41
N ASP A 254 -14.27 7.69 -4.24
CA ASP A 254 -15.34 6.86 -4.80
C ASP A 254 -16.10 6.13 -3.68
N GLU A 255 -17.44 6.15 -3.74
CA GLU A 255 -18.33 5.75 -2.65
C GLU A 255 -18.14 4.29 -2.22
N ASP A 256 -17.86 3.39 -3.17
CA ASP A 256 -17.62 1.98 -2.89
C ASP A 256 -16.38 1.76 -2.02
N LEU A 257 -15.32 2.55 -2.21
CA LEU A 257 -14.11 2.53 -1.39
C LEU A 257 -14.39 2.99 0.03
N VAL A 258 -15.18 4.06 0.19
CA VAL A 258 -15.57 4.59 1.50
C VAL A 258 -16.42 3.58 2.25
N GLN A 259 -17.46 3.05 1.61
CA GLN A 259 -18.37 2.08 2.23
C GLN A 259 -17.64 0.79 2.62
N ALA A 260 -16.74 0.27 1.77
CA ALA A 260 -15.92 -0.88 2.13
C ALA A 260 -15.04 -0.60 3.37
N SER A 261 -14.40 0.56 3.41
CA SER A 261 -13.47 0.95 4.47
C SER A 261 -14.16 1.19 5.81
N LEU A 262 -15.37 1.76 5.81
CA LEU A 262 -16.22 1.90 7.00
C LEU A 262 -16.64 0.55 7.58
N ASN A 263 -16.74 -0.48 6.74
CA ASN A 263 -16.98 -1.86 7.17
C ASN A 263 -15.68 -2.63 7.48
N HIS A 264 -14.54 -1.94 7.54
CA HIS A 264 -13.20 -2.52 7.74
C HIS A 264 -12.81 -3.56 6.67
N ILE A 265 -13.31 -3.40 5.44
CA ILE A 265 -13.02 -4.26 4.30
C ILE A 265 -11.99 -3.56 3.42
N GLU A 266 -10.83 -4.18 3.25
CA GLU A 266 -9.84 -3.74 2.27
C GLU A 266 -10.33 -4.02 0.85
N THR A 267 -10.28 -3.01 -0.02
CA THR A 267 -10.63 -3.17 -1.45
C THR A 267 -9.37 -3.46 -2.25
N LYS A 268 -9.37 -4.53 -3.05
CA LYS A 268 -8.26 -4.81 -3.97
C LYS A 268 -8.38 -3.89 -5.18
N CYS A 269 -7.41 -3.01 -5.37
CA CYS A 269 -7.35 -2.09 -6.49
C CYS A 269 -6.01 -2.22 -7.23
N LEU A 270 -6.02 -1.85 -8.50
CA LEU A 270 -4.84 -1.79 -9.35
C LEU A 270 -4.44 -0.33 -9.58
N MET A 271 -3.14 -0.10 -9.77
CA MET A 271 -2.62 1.20 -10.19
C MET A 271 -3.39 1.70 -11.41
N GLY A 272 -3.71 3.00 -11.42
CA GLY A 272 -4.40 3.63 -12.55
C GLY A 272 -5.93 3.63 -12.46
N GLN A 273 -6.53 2.79 -11.61
CA GLN A 273 -7.96 2.83 -11.35
C GLN A 273 -8.37 4.12 -10.62
N SER A 274 -9.65 4.50 -10.71
CA SER A 274 -10.19 5.67 -10.02
C SER A 274 -10.05 5.52 -8.50
N LEU A 275 -9.57 6.58 -7.84
CA LEU A 275 -9.53 6.72 -6.39
C LEU A 275 -10.65 7.64 -5.89
N GLY A 276 -10.91 8.69 -6.66
CA GLY A 276 -11.87 9.72 -6.30
C GLY A 276 -11.73 10.93 -7.22
N ARG A 277 -12.64 11.88 -7.06
CA ARG A 277 -12.78 13.08 -7.88
C ARG A 277 -12.52 14.33 -7.07
N ARG A 278 -12.04 15.38 -7.74
CA ARG A 278 -11.90 16.69 -7.12
C ARG A 278 -13.26 17.19 -6.59
N LEU A 279 -13.24 17.81 -5.41
CA LEU A 279 -14.37 18.55 -4.82
C LEU A 279 -14.51 19.97 -5.41
#